data_AF-A0A1Q7P331-F1
#
_entry.id   AF-A0A1Q7P331-F1
#
_cell.length_a   1.000
_cell.length_b   1.000
_cell.length_c   1.000
_cell.angle_alpha   90.00
_cell.angle_beta   90.00
_cell.angle_gamma   90.00
#
_symmetry.space_group_name_H-M   'P 1'
#
loop_
_entity.id
_entity.type
_entity.pdbx_description
1 polymer ?
#
loop_
_entity_poly.entity_id
_entity_poly.type
_entity_poly.pdbx_seq_one_letter_code
_entity_poly.pdbx_strand_id
1 'polypeptide(L)'
;MQPITYSVAKGLRAGAVGGFIGSIVLGITGEIGAISMNQELFYTTIAKKLGFGDYSVLGGWTLHFLVGIIAGSLFIGATAAIRRFILTTIKKAIWVGILGGIAIWIVVYVPVTGILIPGDLTDATFAVGTFVLHLLYAVVTAIVSLSLLRRTVKTKTVA
;
A
#
# COMPACT_ATOMS: atom_id res chain seq x y z
N MET A 1 -16.60 -15.34 18.82
CA MET A 1 -16.80 -14.70 17.49
C MET A 1 -16.33 -15.67 16.42
N GLN A 2 -17.13 -15.96 15.40
CA GLN A 2 -16.66 -16.84 14.32
C GLN A 2 -15.51 -16.18 13.53
N PRO A 3 -14.47 -16.94 13.15
CA PRO A 3 -13.38 -16.42 12.35
C PRO A 3 -13.92 -15.91 11.02
N ILE A 4 -13.63 -14.65 10.68
CA ILE A 4 -14.01 -14.05 9.40
C ILE A 4 -13.27 -14.79 8.30
N THR A 5 -14.02 -15.50 7.47
CA THR A 5 -13.51 -16.08 6.23
C THR A 5 -14.05 -15.28 5.04
N TYR A 6 -13.22 -15.09 4.02
CA TYR A 6 -13.61 -14.40 2.80
C TYR A 6 -12.89 -15.03 1.59
N SER A 7 -13.56 -15.00 0.44
CA SER A 7 -12.99 -15.51 -0.81
C SER A 7 -11.90 -14.57 -1.34
N VAL A 8 -11.03 -15.10 -2.21
CA VAL A 8 -10.00 -14.31 -2.90
C VAL A 8 -10.62 -13.13 -3.64
N ALA A 9 -11.71 -13.32 -4.39
CA ALA A 9 -12.39 -12.24 -5.10
C ALA A 9 -12.86 -11.10 -4.16
N LYS A 10 -13.35 -11.44 -2.97
CA LYS A 10 -13.75 -10.44 -1.98
C LYS A 10 -12.52 -9.76 -1.35
N GLY A 11 -11.44 -10.51 -1.15
CA GLY A 11 -10.15 -9.99 -0.72
C GLY A 11 -9.55 -8.99 -1.70
N LEU A 12 -9.53 -9.31 -3.00
CA LEU A 12 -9.06 -8.42 -4.08
C LEU A 12 -9.84 -7.10 -4.07
N ARG A 13 -11.19 -7.15 -4.02
CA ARG A 13 -12.03 -5.93 -4.00
C ARG A 13 -11.80 -5.09 -2.74
N ALA A 14 -11.77 -5.72 -1.57
CA ALA A 14 -11.50 -5.01 -0.32
C ALA A 14 -10.09 -4.39 -0.33
N GLY A 15 -9.11 -5.13 -0.86
CA GLY A 15 -7.73 -4.71 -1.01
C GLY A 15 -7.54 -3.59 -2.01
N ALA A 16 -8.31 -3.52 -3.09
CA ALA A 16 -8.27 -2.40 -4.02
C ALA A 16 -8.67 -1.09 -3.32
N VAL A 17 -9.75 -1.11 -2.53
CA VAL A 17 -10.18 0.04 -1.73
C VAL A 17 -9.17 0.34 -0.62
N GLY A 18 -8.70 -0.69 0.09
CA GLY A 18 -7.69 -0.54 1.13
C GLY A 18 -6.39 0.06 0.59
N GLY A 19 -5.93 -0.39 -0.57
CA GLY A 19 -4.72 0.07 -1.25
C GLY A 19 -4.86 1.49 -1.76
N PHE A 20 -6.03 1.89 -2.27
CA PHE A 20 -6.30 3.28 -2.61
C PHE A 20 -6.17 4.19 -1.37
N ILE A 21 -6.84 3.85 -0.26
CA ILE A 21 -6.75 4.62 0.99
C ILE A 21 -5.32 4.60 1.55
N GLY A 22 -4.65 3.45 1.50
CA GLY A 22 -3.25 3.30 1.88
C GLY A 22 -2.34 4.23 1.07
N SER A 23 -2.55 4.31 -0.25
CA SER A 23 -1.79 5.21 -1.12
C SER A 23 -2.06 6.68 -0.86
N ILE A 24 -3.29 7.07 -0.49
CA ILE A 24 -3.55 8.44 -0.03
C ILE A 24 -2.71 8.74 1.22
N VAL A 25 -2.75 7.86 2.22
CA VAL A 25 -1.99 8.06 3.46
C VAL A 25 -0.49 8.12 3.19
N LEU A 26 0.05 7.18 2.42
CA LEU A 26 1.47 7.18 2.02
C LEU A 26 1.82 8.43 1.21
N GLY A 27 0.98 8.82 0.24
CA GLY A 27 1.25 9.94 -0.65
C GLY A 27 1.33 11.27 0.12
N ILE A 28 0.36 11.51 1.02
CA ILE A 28 0.34 12.72 1.85
C ILE A 28 1.50 12.73 2.85
N THR A 29 1.76 11.61 3.51
CA THR A 29 2.90 11.53 4.47
C THR A 29 4.24 11.66 3.77
N GLY A 30 4.37 11.10 2.57
CA GLY A 30 5.52 11.28 1.70
C GLY A 30 5.69 12.72 1.23
N GLU A 31 4.61 13.43 0.95
CA GLU A 31 4.63 14.86 0.59
C GLU A 31 5.10 15.74 1.74
N ILE A 32 4.59 15.51 2.95
CA ILE A 32 5.07 16.20 4.16
C ILE A 32 6.56 15.95 4.37
N GLY A 33 7.02 14.70 4.17
CA GLY A 33 8.43 14.34 4.26
C GLY A 33 9.28 15.06 3.21
N ALA A 34 8.85 15.05 1.95
CA ALA A 34 9.53 15.70 0.84
C ALA A 34 9.65 17.23 1.06
N ILE A 35 8.58 17.89 1.50
CA ILE A 35 8.59 19.31 1.86
C ILE A 35 9.60 19.59 2.96
N SER A 36 9.60 18.76 4.01
CA SER A 36 10.51 18.92 5.16
C SER A 36 11.98 18.72 4.79
N MET A 37 12.25 17.92 3.75
CA MET A 37 13.59 17.68 3.21
C MET A 37 13.95 18.62 2.05
N ASN A 38 13.06 19.53 1.65
CA ASN A 38 13.19 20.36 0.45
C ASN A 38 13.51 19.53 -0.80
N GLN A 39 12.82 18.39 -0.95
CA GLN A 39 12.97 17.44 -2.05
C GLN A 39 11.70 17.36 -2.90
N GLU A 40 11.87 16.95 -4.15
CA GLU A 40 10.74 16.60 -5.00
C GLU A 40 10.10 15.28 -4.55
N LEU A 41 8.78 15.20 -4.66
CA LEU A 41 8.02 13.98 -4.41
C LEU A 41 8.51 12.82 -5.29
N PHE A 42 8.81 11.69 -4.66
CA PHE A 42 9.37 10.51 -5.32
C PHE A 42 8.61 10.07 -6.58
N TYR A 43 7.27 9.97 -6.50
CA TYR A 43 6.46 9.56 -7.66
C TYR A 43 6.41 10.62 -8.76
N THR A 44 6.61 11.90 -8.45
CA THR A 44 6.78 12.97 -9.45
C THR A 44 8.13 12.83 -10.16
N THR A 45 9.20 12.54 -9.41
CA THR A 45 10.52 12.25 -9.98
C THR A 45 10.48 11.05 -10.92
N ILE A 46 9.79 9.98 -10.53
CA ILE A 46 9.55 8.82 -11.41
C ILE A 46 8.80 9.24 -12.68
N ALA A 47 7.71 9.99 -12.57
CA ALA A 47 6.93 10.42 -13.72
C ALA A 47 7.77 11.26 -14.71
N LYS A 48 8.66 12.12 -14.21
CA LYS A 48 9.62 12.84 -15.07
C LYS A 48 10.53 11.89 -15.83
N LYS A 49 11.08 10.87 -15.15
CA LYS A 49 11.93 9.85 -15.79
C LYS A 49 11.19 8.99 -16.81
N LEU A 50 9.88 8.85 -16.66
CA LEU A 50 9.00 8.18 -17.61
C LEU A 50 8.53 9.10 -18.75
N GLY A 51 8.98 10.37 -18.80
CA GLY A 51 8.70 11.28 -19.90
C GLY A 51 7.38 12.03 -19.81
N PHE A 52 6.78 12.16 -18.61
CA PHE A 52 5.50 12.87 -18.44
C PHE A 52 5.60 14.40 -18.59
N GLY A 53 6.81 14.96 -18.65
CA GLY A 53 7.02 16.40 -18.87
C GLY A 53 6.29 17.26 -17.85
N ASP A 54 5.56 18.27 -18.34
CA ASP A 54 4.78 19.21 -17.52
C ASP A 54 3.66 18.53 -16.70
N TYR A 55 3.25 17.31 -17.09
CA TYR A 55 2.22 16.54 -16.38
C TYR A 55 2.78 15.63 -15.29
N SER A 56 4.06 15.74 -14.93
CA SER A 56 4.72 14.79 -14.01
C SER A 56 4.09 14.74 -12.61
N VAL A 57 3.53 15.85 -12.11
CA VAL A 57 2.83 15.86 -10.81
C VAL A 57 1.56 14.99 -10.88
N LEU A 58 0.70 15.26 -11.87
CA LEU A 58 -0.54 14.51 -12.06
C LEU A 58 -0.26 13.04 -12.43
N GLY A 59 0.71 12.82 -13.31
CA GLY A 59 1.15 11.49 -13.72
C GLY A 59 1.71 10.68 -12.57
N GLY A 60 2.55 11.30 -11.72
CA GLY A 60 3.13 10.67 -10.54
C GLY A 60 2.05 10.22 -9.55
N TRP A 61 1.10 11.10 -9.22
CA TRP A 61 -0.04 10.74 -8.37
C TRP A 61 -0.90 9.63 -8.98
N THR A 62 -1.15 9.70 -10.30
CA THR A 62 -1.93 8.68 -11.00
C THR A 62 -1.26 7.30 -10.92
N LEU A 63 0.03 7.24 -11.19
CA LEU A 63 0.83 6.01 -11.08
C LEU A 63 0.86 5.50 -9.63
N HIS A 64 1.02 6.40 -8.66
CA HIS A 64 1.04 6.07 -7.24
C HIS A 64 -0.27 5.42 -6.78
N PHE A 65 -1.42 5.97 -7.20
CA PHE A 65 -2.72 5.37 -6.90
C PHE A 65 -2.92 4.04 -7.62
N LEU A 66 -2.53 3.94 -8.89
CA LEU A 66 -2.66 2.71 -9.66
C LEU A 66 -1.86 1.57 -9.03
N VAL A 67 -0.59 1.82 -8.70
CA VAL A 67 0.28 0.83 -8.05
C VAL A 67 -0.28 0.46 -6.67
N GLY A 68 -0.75 1.44 -5.89
CA GLY A 68 -1.42 1.18 -4.61
C GLY A 68 -2.63 0.29 -4.71
N ILE A 69 -3.55 0.57 -5.64
CA ILE A 69 -4.75 -0.24 -5.84
C ILE A 69 -4.37 -1.68 -6.21
N ILE A 70 -3.43 -1.85 -7.14
CA ILE A 70 -2.97 -3.17 -7.58
C ILE A 70 -2.29 -3.92 -6.43
N ALA A 71 -1.32 -3.29 -5.76
CA ALA A 71 -0.57 -3.88 -4.67
C ALA A 71 -1.49 -4.25 -3.49
N GLY A 72 -2.41 -3.36 -3.11
CA GLY A 72 -3.38 -3.60 -2.04
C GLY A 72 -4.35 -4.73 -2.40
N SER A 73 -4.86 -4.75 -3.63
CA SER A 73 -5.71 -5.83 -4.14
C SER A 73 -5.01 -7.17 -4.03
N LEU A 74 -3.81 -7.31 -4.62
CA LEU A 74 -3.03 -8.54 -4.60
C LEU A 74 -2.65 -8.97 -3.18
N PHE A 75 -2.22 -8.03 -2.34
CA PHE A 75 -1.87 -8.29 -0.94
C PHE A 75 -3.05 -8.92 -0.18
N ILE A 76 -4.22 -8.29 -0.20
CA ILE A 76 -5.37 -8.79 0.56
C ILE A 76 -5.98 -10.03 -0.10
N GLY A 77 -5.98 -10.12 -1.43
CA GLY A 77 -6.32 -11.35 -2.15
C GLY A 77 -5.45 -12.54 -1.73
N ALA A 78 -4.14 -12.35 -1.59
CA ALA A 78 -3.21 -13.37 -1.12
C ALA A 78 -3.50 -13.80 0.34
N THR A 79 -3.90 -12.86 1.22
CA THR A 79 -4.29 -13.21 2.59
C THR A 79 -5.54 -14.12 2.65
N ALA A 80 -6.44 -14.06 1.66
CA ALA A 80 -7.55 -15.00 1.53
C ALA A 80 -7.10 -16.38 1.03
N ALA A 81 -6.12 -16.44 0.13
CA ALA A 81 -5.59 -17.70 -0.40
C ALA A 81 -4.76 -18.46 0.66
N ILE A 82 -4.03 -17.73 1.50
CA ILE A 82 -3.14 -18.31 2.52
C ILE A 82 -3.80 -18.21 3.90
N ARG A 83 -4.46 -19.29 4.33
CA ARG A 83 -5.25 -19.34 5.58
C ARG A 83 -4.55 -18.76 6.81
N ARG A 84 -3.22 -18.90 6.92
CA ARG A 84 -2.42 -18.35 8.03
C ARG A 84 -2.55 -16.82 8.12
N PHE A 85 -2.64 -16.12 7.00
CA PHE A 85 -2.66 -14.66 6.93
C PHE A 85 -4.06 -14.05 6.86
N ILE A 86 -5.12 -14.87 6.83
CA ILE A 86 -6.49 -14.37 6.73
C ILE A 86 -6.81 -13.34 7.83
N LEU A 87 -7.37 -12.20 7.42
CA LEU A 87 -7.63 -11.08 8.31
C LEU A 87 -8.90 -11.31 9.15
N THR A 88 -8.72 -11.52 10.45
CA THR A 88 -9.83 -11.77 11.39
C THR A 88 -9.93 -10.70 12.48
N THR A 89 -8.80 -10.16 12.93
CA THR A 89 -8.71 -9.18 14.02
C THR A 89 -7.82 -8.00 13.64
N ILE A 90 -7.97 -6.87 14.33
CA ILE A 90 -7.13 -5.68 14.12
C ILE A 90 -5.67 -6.02 14.43
N LYS A 91 -5.39 -6.72 15.54
CA LYS A 91 -4.04 -7.20 15.86
C LYS A 91 -3.42 -8.01 14.73
N LYS A 92 -4.22 -8.89 14.09
CA LYS A 92 -3.75 -9.68 12.94
C LYS A 92 -3.56 -8.81 11.69
N ALA A 93 -4.45 -7.86 11.43
CA ALA A 93 -4.31 -6.90 10.34
C ALA A 93 -3.04 -6.05 10.48
N ILE A 94 -2.69 -5.62 11.69
CA ILE A 94 -1.44 -4.88 11.94
C ILE A 94 -0.23 -5.76 11.61
N TRP A 95 -0.11 -6.95 12.21
CA TRP A 95 1.07 -7.80 11.97
C TRP A 95 1.17 -8.31 10.52
N VAL A 96 0.06 -8.69 9.90
CA VAL A 96 0.04 -9.07 8.48
C VAL A 96 0.33 -7.87 7.59
N GLY A 97 -0.15 -6.67 7.96
CA GLY A 97 0.18 -5.40 7.33
C GLY A 97 1.67 -5.09 7.38
N ILE A 98 2.32 -5.25 8.53
CA ILE A 98 3.78 -5.06 8.66
C ILE A 98 4.53 -6.01 7.72
N LEU A 99 4.18 -7.30 7.72
CA LEU A 99 4.79 -8.27 6.80
C LEU A 99 4.54 -7.91 5.32
N GLY A 100 3.33 -7.47 5.00
CA GLY A 100 2.98 -6.98 3.67
C GLY A 100 3.77 -5.74 3.27
N GLY A 101 3.99 -4.81 4.19
CA GLY A 101 4.79 -3.59 3.95
C GLY A 101 6.24 -3.92 3.68
N ILE A 102 6.84 -4.83 4.45
CA ILE A 102 8.20 -5.35 4.20
C ILE A 102 8.26 -5.96 2.80
N ALA A 103 7.32 -6.84 2.47
CA ALA A 103 7.29 -7.52 1.17
C ALA A 103 7.13 -6.53 0.01
N ILE A 104 6.22 -5.56 0.11
CA ILE A 104 6.01 -4.53 -0.93
C ILE A 104 7.24 -3.66 -1.08
N TRP A 105 7.88 -3.26 0.03
CA TRP A 105 9.10 -2.46 -0.02
C TRP A 105 10.23 -3.20 -0.73
N ILE A 106 10.45 -4.48 -0.39
CA ILE A 106 11.51 -5.30 -1.03
C ILE A 106 11.20 -5.61 -2.49
N VAL A 107 9.96 -6.00 -2.82
CA VAL A 107 9.62 -6.57 -4.13
C VAL A 107 9.22 -5.50 -5.15
N VAL A 108 8.68 -4.37 -4.69
CA VAL A 108 8.20 -3.30 -5.58
C VAL A 108 9.11 -2.08 -5.48
N TYR A 109 9.24 -1.52 -4.29
CA TYR A 109 9.93 -0.24 -4.13
C TYR A 109 11.43 -0.34 -4.43
N VAL A 110 12.15 -1.27 -3.81
CA VAL A 110 13.60 -1.42 -4.01
C VAL A 110 13.96 -1.62 -5.50
N PRO A 111 13.31 -2.50 -6.28
CA PRO A 111 13.60 -2.62 -7.71
C PRO A 111 13.29 -1.36 -8.51
N VAL A 112 12.13 -0.74 -8.27
CA VAL A 112 11.72 0.47 -8.98
C VAL A 112 12.71 1.60 -8.73
N THR A 113 13.09 1.83 -7.47
CA THR A 113 14.08 2.84 -7.09
C THR A 113 15.47 2.48 -7.60
N GLY A 114 15.89 1.22 -7.50
CA GLY A 114 17.21 0.78 -7.98
C GLY A 114 17.41 0.95 -9.48
N ILE A 115 16.34 0.83 -10.27
CA ILE A 115 16.39 1.04 -11.72
C ILE A 115 16.26 2.53 -12.06
N LEU A 116 15.29 3.21 -11.45
CA LEU A 116 14.93 4.57 -11.88
C LEU A 116 15.73 5.63 -11.14
N ILE A 117 16.03 5.48 -9.85
CA ILE A 117 16.67 6.50 -9.00
C ILE A 117 17.66 5.86 -8.00
N PRO A 118 18.72 5.17 -8.47
CA PRO A 118 19.59 4.35 -7.62
C PRO A 118 20.28 5.12 -6.48
N GLY A 119 20.55 6.42 -6.67
CA GLY A 119 21.17 7.28 -5.64
C GLY A 119 20.33 7.36 -4.36
N ASP A 120 19.01 7.32 -4.47
CA ASP A 120 18.09 7.43 -3.34
C ASP A 120 18.17 6.22 -2.39
N LEU A 121 18.45 5.02 -2.90
CA LEU A 121 18.61 3.82 -2.05
C LEU A 121 19.90 3.84 -1.24
N THR A 122 20.90 4.61 -1.66
CA THR A 122 22.16 4.74 -0.93
C THR A 122 22.06 5.71 0.25
N ASP A 123 21.05 6.59 0.23
CA ASP A 123 20.73 7.46 1.36
C ASP A 123 19.95 6.66 2.41
N ALA A 124 20.59 6.41 3.56
CA ALA A 124 19.99 5.64 4.65
C ALA A 124 18.73 6.30 5.23
N THR A 125 18.68 7.63 5.30
CA THR A 125 17.51 8.37 5.81
C THR A 125 16.33 8.19 4.88
N PHE A 126 16.55 8.33 3.58
CA PHE A 126 15.52 8.12 2.57
C PHE A 126 15.06 6.67 2.52
N ALA A 127 16.00 5.71 2.52
CA ALA A 127 15.68 4.28 2.51
C ALA A 127 14.86 3.87 3.74
N VAL A 128 15.25 4.31 4.94
CA VAL A 128 14.51 4.02 6.19
C VAL A 128 13.15 4.73 6.21
N GLY A 129 13.10 6.00 5.79
CA GLY A 129 11.86 6.76 5.72
C GLY A 129 10.85 6.10 4.79
N THR A 130 11.27 5.74 3.58
CA THR A 130 10.42 5.03 2.62
C THR A 130 10.03 3.64 3.11
N PHE A 131 10.91 2.91 3.80
CA PHE A 131 10.55 1.64 4.44
C PHE A 131 9.39 1.81 5.43
N VAL A 132 9.49 2.79 6.34
CA VAL A 132 8.44 3.09 7.33
C VAL A 132 7.13 3.49 6.64
N LEU A 133 7.19 4.29 5.58
CA LEU A 133 6.01 4.68 4.79
C LEU A 133 5.32 3.47 4.14
N HIS A 134 6.08 2.48 3.66
CA HIS A 134 5.50 1.25 3.10
C HIS A 134 4.89 0.34 4.17
N LEU A 135 5.45 0.32 5.39
CA LEU A 135 4.79 -0.34 6.52
C LEU A 135 3.45 0.33 6.83
N LEU A 136 3.43 1.67 6.89
CA LEU A 136 2.22 2.45 7.14
C LEU A 136 1.15 2.17 6.09
N TYR A 137 1.52 2.22 4.81
CA TYR A 137 0.64 1.88 3.68
C TYR A 137 -0.02 0.50 3.86
N ALA A 138 0.78 -0.54 4.14
CA ALA A 138 0.28 -1.90 4.18
C ALA A 138 -0.58 -2.17 5.43
N VAL A 139 -0.24 -1.54 6.56
CA VAL A 139 -1.05 -1.59 7.78
C VAL A 139 -2.41 -0.90 7.55
N VAL A 140 -2.42 0.30 6.99
CA VAL A 140 -3.67 1.02 6.64
C VAL A 140 -4.51 0.18 5.68
N THR A 141 -3.89 -0.34 4.63
CA THR A 141 -4.54 -1.22 3.64
C THR A 141 -5.22 -2.41 4.31
N ALA A 142 -4.53 -3.11 5.22
CA ALA A 142 -5.06 -4.27 5.92
C ALA A 142 -6.21 -3.90 6.87
N ILE A 143 -6.10 -2.79 7.61
CA ILE A 143 -7.14 -2.35 8.56
C ILE A 143 -8.41 -1.91 7.84
N VAL A 144 -8.28 -1.12 6.77
CA VAL A 144 -9.40 -0.67 5.94
C VAL A 144 -10.08 -1.88 5.32
N SER A 145 -9.30 -2.80 4.74
CA SER A 145 -9.83 -4.02 4.13
C SER A 145 -10.57 -4.88 5.14
N LEU A 146 -10.01 -5.11 6.33
CA LEU A 146 -10.68 -5.84 7.41
C LEU A 146 -12.02 -5.20 7.79
N SER A 147 -12.07 -3.87 7.86
CA SER A 147 -13.28 -3.12 8.18
C SER A 147 -14.38 -3.34 7.14
N LEU A 148 -14.02 -3.31 5.85
CA LEU A 148 -14.95 -3.61 4.75
C LEU A 148 -15.42 -5.08 4.78
N LEU A 149 -14.50 -6.01 4.99
CA LEU A 149 -14.79 -7.44 5.04
C LEU A 149 -15.75 -7.80 6.18
N ARG A 150 -15.62 -7.11 7.33
CA ARG A 150 -16.52 -7.22 8.50
C ARG A 150 -17.93 -6.73 8.21
N ARG A 151 -18.08 -5.59 7.52
CA ARG A 151 -19.40 -5.00 7.23
C ARG A 151 -20.28 -5.93 6.40
N THR A 152 -19.70 -6.63 5.43
CA THR A 152 -20.45 -7.60 4.59
C THR A 152 -20.89 -8.86 5.34
N VAL A 153 -20.26 -9.21 6.48
CA VAL A 153 -20.69 -10.38 7.28
C VAL A 153 -21.93 -10.04 8.08
N LYS A 154 -21.97 -8.85 8.69
CA LYS A 154 -23.13 -8.40 9.49
C LYS A 154 -24.42 -8.29 8.68
N THR A 155 -24.34 -7.97 7.39
CA THR A 155 -25.53 -7.85 6.54
C THR A 155 -26.15 -9.20 6.15
N LYS A 156 -25.44 -10.33 6.28
CA LYS A 156 -26.00 -11.66 5.98
C LYS A 156 -26.73 -12.33 7.15
N THR A 157 -26.57 -11.82 8.37
CA THR A 157 -27.18 -12.42 9.58
C THR A 157 -28.53 -11.80 9.95
N VAL A 158 -29.04 -10.88 9.12
CA VAL A 158 -30.36 -10.26 9.28
C VAL A 158 -31.15 -10.53 7.99
N ALA A 159 -31.64 -11.76 7.85
CA ALA A 159 -32.61 -12.18 6.85
C ALA A 159 -33.44 -13.32 7.44
#